data_AF-A0A2G2VSV6-F1
#
_entry.id   AF-A0A2G2VSV6-F1
#
_cell.length_a   1.000
_cell.length_b   1.000
_cell.length_c   1.000
_cell.angle_alpha   90.00
_cell.angle_beta   90.00
_cell.angle_gamma   90.00
#
_symmetry.space_group_name_H-M   'P 1'
#
loop_
_entity.id
_entity.type
_entity.pdbx_description
1 polymer ?
#
loop_
_entity_poly.entity_id
_entity_poly.type
_entity_poly.pdbx_seq_one_letter_code
_entity_poly.pdbx_strand_id
1 'polypeptide(L)'
;MRMLRWMCGLTRGDRVRNETIQEKVVVASVEDKMREVRLRWFGHVMRRGTDAPVRRCERLVLDGFRRGRGRPKKYWREDTQEIEEATESETSKTIDKVVVDSPNLADYVGKPIFHAERIYDQTPVGVVMGLAWTSMGGSTLYIETSLVEQGEAKGALSVTGQLGDVMKESAQIAHTVARIILQEKETDNQFFANSKLHLHVPAGATPKDGPSAGCTMITSLLSLALKKPVKPYLAMTGEVTLTGKILPIGGVKEKAIAARRSDVKTIIFPSANRRDFDELAPNVKEGLDVHFVDDYKQIFDLAF
;
A
#
# COMPACT_ATOMS: atom_id res chain seq x y z
N MET A 1 -23.30 4.28 21.12
CA MET A 1 -24.28 3.52 21.93
C MET A 1 -25.69 3.42 21.34
N ARG A 2 -26.28 4.47 20.74
CA ARG A 2 -27.65 4.41 20.20
C ARG A 2 -27.82 3.35 19.09
N MET A 3 -26.83 3.23 18.21
CA MET A 3 -26.77 2.22 17.14
C MET A 3 -26.56 0.79 17.69
N LEU A 4 -25.60 0.60 18.61
CA LEU A 4 -25.33 -0.72 19.23
C LEU A 4 -26.53 -1.28 20.00
N ARG A 5 -27.30 -0.39 20.67
CA ARG A 5 -28.56 -0.76 21.31
C ARG A 5 -29.59 -1.25 20.30
N TRP A 6 -29.77 -0.52 19.20
CA TRP A 6 -30.67 -0.91 18.12
C TRP A 6 -30.29 -2.26 17.49
N MET A 7 -29.00 -2.51 17.25
CA MET A 7 -28.50 -3.80 16.77
C MET A 7 -28.80 -4.97 17.72
N CYS A 8 -28.86 -4.71 19.02
CA CYS A 8 -29.23 -5.71 20.03
C CYS A 8 -30.75 -5.78 20.29
N GLY A 9 -31.57 -5.08 19.50
CA GLY A 9 -33.03 -5.00 19.70
C GLY A 9 -33.45 -4.22 20.95
N LEU A 10 -32.55 -3.41 21.54
CA LEU A 10 -32.76 -2.71 22.79
C LEU A 10 -33.06 -1.22 22.55
N THR A 11 -33.99 -0.69 23.32
CA THR A 11 -34.34 0.73 23.37
C THR A 11 -33.68 1.43 24.55
N ARG A 12 -33.83 2.76 24.64
CA ARG A 12 -33.42 3.52 25.84
C ARG A 12 -34.31 3.22 27.06
N GLY A 13 -35.52 2.67 26.86
CA GLY A 13 -36.48 2.34 27.91
C GLY A 13 -36.09 1.10 28.70
N ASP A 14 -35.32 0.18 28.12
CA ASP A 14 -35.02 -1.14 28.71
C ASP A 14 -34.01 -1.07 29.86
N ARG A 15 -33.48 0.12 30.18
CA ARG A 15 -32.52 0.40 31.28
C ARG A 15 -31.31 -0.55 31.37
N VAL A 16 -30.99 -1.30 30.30
CA VAL A 16 -29.82 -2.17 30.22
C VAL A 16 -28.55 -1.33 30.29
N ARG A 17 -27.54 -1.73 31.06
CA ARG A 17 -26.25 -1.03 31.18
C ARG A 17 -25.47 -1.09 29.87
N ASN A 18 -24.69 -0.04 29.60
CA ASN A 18 -23.91 0.06 28.36
C ASN A 18 -22.81 -1.00 28.27
N GLU A 19 -22.22 -1.39 29.40
CA GLU A 19 -21.22 -2.47 29.53
C GLU A 19 -21.78 -3.79 29.01
N THR A 20 -22.98 -4.18 29.44
CA THR A 20 -23.66 -5.41 28.99
C THR A 20 -23.97 -5.41 27.50
N ILE A 21 -24.24 -4.23 26.91
CA ILE A 21 -24.44 -4.10 25.47
C ILE A 21 -23.11 -4.25 24.75
N GLN A 22 -22.05 -3.62 25.25
CA GLN A 22 -20.69 -3.70 24.70
C GLN A 22 -20.13 -5.12 24.72
N GLU A 23 -20.34 -5.88 25.80
CA GLU A 23 -19.99 -7.31 25.88
C GLU A 23 -20.73 -8.15 24.83
N LYS A 24 -22.03 -7.93 24.65
CA LYS A 24 -22.86 -8.68 23.69
C LYS A 24 -22.44 -8.47 22.23
N VAL A 25 -21.95 -7.28 21.88
CA VAL A 25 -21.45 -6.98 20.52
C VAL A 25 -19.94 -7.04 20.40
N VAL A 26 -19.22 -7.44 21.46
CA VAL A 26 -17.75 -7.53 21.51
C VAL A 26 -17.10 -6.20 21.08
N VAL A 27 -17.63 -5.09 21.58
CA VAL A 27 -17.11 -3.74 21.30
C VAL A 27 -16.52 -3.16 22.58
N ALA A 28 -15.19 -2.97 22.61
CA ALA A 28 -14.51 -2.32 23.72
C ALA A 28 -15.09 -0.92 24.01
N SER A 29 -15.05 -0.50 25.28
CA SER A 29 -15.54 0.81 25.66
C SER A 29 -14.70 1.92 24.98
N VAL A 30 -15.28 3.10 24.82
CA VAL A 30 -14.55 4.25 24.26
C VAL A 30 -13.38 4.63 25.16
N GLU A 31 -13.54 4.50 26.47
CA GLU A 31 -12.48 4.77 27.45
C GLU A 31 -11.33 3.76 27.30
N ASP A 32 -11.62 2.48 27.12
CA ASP A 32 -10.61 1.45 26.91
C ASP A 32 -9.88 1.65 25.58
N LYS A 33 -10.62 1.97 24.52
CA LYS A 33 -10.02 2.25 23.20
C LYS A 33 -9.17 3.52 23.21
N MET A 34 -9.58 4.54 23.97
CA MET A 34 -8.79 5.75 24.20
C MET A 34 -7.55 5.46 25.06
N ARG A 35 -7.66 4.61 26.08
CA ARG A 35 -6.51 4.12 26.87
C ARG A 35 -5.54 3.35 25.98
N GLU A 36 -6.02 2.42 25.16
CA GLU A 36 -5.18 1.61 24.27
C GLU A 36 -4.42 2.46 23.25
N VAL A 37 -5.10 3.42 22.58
CA VAL A 37 -4.45 4.33 21.64
C VAL A 37 -3.43 5.23 22.34
N ARG A 38 -3.73 5.72 23.55
CA ARG A 38 -2.78 6.49 24.36
C ARG A 38 -1.58 5.66 24.79
N LEU A 39 -1.78 4.40 25.20
CA LEU A 39 -0.70 3.48 25.59
C LEU A 39 0.17 3.09 24.39
N ARG A 40 -0.41 2.84 23.20
CA ARG A 40 0.35 2.59 21.97
C ARG A 40 1.21 3.79 21.57
N TRP A 41 0.63 5.00 21.63
CA TRP A 41 1.36 6.24 21.38
C TRP A 41 2.46 6.46 22.43
N PHE A 42 2.18 6.20 23.71
CA PHE A 42 3.17 6.30 24.78
C PHE A 42 4.31 5.29 24.65
N GLY A 43 4.00 4.04 24.29
CA GLY A 43 5.01 3.04 23.96
C GLY A 43 5.91 3.50 22.79
N HIS A 44 5.36 4.23 21.81
CA HIS A 44 6.16 4.88 20.77
C HIS A 44 7.08 5.97 21.35
N VAL A 45 6.61 6.78 22.31
CA VAL A 45 7.44 7.79 23.00
C VAL A 45 8.59 7.14 23.78
N MET A 46 8.32 6.06 24.51
CA MET A 46 9.31 5.38 25.35
C MET A 46 10.43 4.69 24.54
N ARG A 47 10.13 4.24 23.31
CA ARG A 47 11.11 3.67 22.37
C ARG A 47 12.04 4.68 21.71
N ARG A 48 11.81 5.99 21.89
CA ARG A 48 12.70 7.04 21.37
C ARG A 48 13.83 7.34 22.35
N GLY A 49 14.97 7.79 21.81
CA GLY A 49 16.11 8.28 22.59
C GLY A 49 15.72 9.38 23.57
N THR A 50 16.45 9.48 24.68
CA THR A 50 16.17 10.42 25.79
C THR A 50 16.26 11.89 25.39
N ASP A 51 16.93 12.17 24.28
CA ASP A 51 17.10 13.47 23.62
C ASP A 51 15.93 13.84 22.69
N ALA A 52 15.05 12.90 22.37
CA ALA A 52 13.94 13.14 21.45
C ALA A 52 12.97 14.20 21.99
N PRO A 53 12.52 15.17 21.16
CA PRO A 53 11.60 16.24 21.59
C PRO A 53 10.33 15.73 22.28
N VAL A 54 9.85 14.55 21.88
CA VAL A 54 8.63 13.91 22.39
C VAL A 54 8.78 13.41 23.83
N ARG A 55 10.01 13.09 24.29
CA ARG A 55 10.29 12.75 25.71
C ARG A 55 10.06 13.94 26.65
N ARG A 56 9.97 15.18 26.15
CA ARG A 56 9.63 16.35 26.99
C ARG A 56 8.23 16.23 27.62
N CYS A 57 7.33 15.43 27.04
CA CYS A 57 6.00 15.20 27.59
C CYS A 57 6.03 14.58 29.01
N GLU A 58 7.08 13.82 29.37
CA GLU A 58 7.23 13.24 30.71
C GLU A 58 7.35 14.29 31.82
N ARG A 59 7.86 15.48 31.48
CA ARG A 59 8.08 16.60 32.40
C ARG A 59 6.97 17.65 32.33
N LEU A 60 5.93 17.42 31.52
CA LEU A 60 4.77 18.28 31.51
C LEU A 60 3.96 18.08 32.79
N VAL A 61 3.40 19.17 33.29
CA VAL A 61 2.51 19.15 34.45
C VAL A 61 1.12 18.74 33.98
N LEU A 62 0.44 17.88 34.75
CA LEU A 62 -0.94 17.50 34.48
C LEU A 62 -1.88 18.68 34.71
N ASP A 63 -2.59 19.11 33.66
CA ASP A 63 -3.62 20.14 33.77
C ASP A 63 -4.95 19.56 34.29
N GLY A 64 -5.62 20.30 35.18
CA GLY A 64 -6.93 19.93 35.72
C GLY A 64 -6.94 19.19 37.08
N PHE A 65 -5.77 18.88 37.65
CA PHE A 65 -5.70 18.24 38.98
C PHE A 65 -5.94 19.28 40.10
N ARG A 66 -7.09 19.20 40.80
CA ARG A 66 -7.39 20.08 41.95
C ARG A 66 -6.42 19.80 43.09
N ARG A 67 -5.58 20.79 43.40
CA ARG A 67 -4.53 20.71 44.42
C ARG A 67 -5.06 20.97 45.82
N GLY A 68 -4.66 20.15 46.79
CA GLY A 68 -4.64 20.54 48.21
C GLY A 68 -3.39 21.37 48.52
N ARG A 69 -3.46 22.29 49.50
CA ARG A 69 -2.31 23.11 49.93
C ARG A 69 -1.14 22.22 50.39
N GLY A 70 0.06 22.46 49.87
CA GLY A 70 1.31 21.84 50.32
C GLY A 70 1.77 20.59 49.58
N ARG A 71 1.02 20.05 48.60
CA ARG A 71 1.44 18.87 47.82
C ARG A 71 2.29 19.24 46.59
N PRO A 72 3.32 18.46 46.23
CA PRO A 72 4.13 18.67 45.01
C PRO A 72 3.29 18.64 43.73
N LYS A 73 3.79 19.25 42.64
CA LYS A 73 3.14 19.16 41.32
C LYS A 73 3.25 17.71 40.82
N LYS A 74 2.13 17.12 40.38
CA LYS A 74 2.10 15.80 39.76
C LYS A 74 2.49 15.90 38.28
N TYR A 75 3.49 15.14 37.86
CA TYR A 75 3.95 15.06 36.48
C TYR A 75 3.36 13.85 35.77
N TRP A 76 3.31 13.89 34.43
CA TRP A 76 2.87 12.76 33.62
C TRP A 76 3.64 11.46 33.91
N ARG A 77 4.92 11.56 34.27
CA ARG A 77 5.74 10.40 34.68
C ARG A 77 5.25 9.73 35.97
N GLU A 78 4.76 10.50 36.94
CA GLU A 78 4.35 9.98 38.24
C GLU A 78 2.95 9.33 38.17
N ASP A 79 2.05 9.93 37.38
CA ASP A 79 0.72 9.34 37.12
C ASP A 79 0.81 8.05 36.31
N THR A 80 1.78 7.96 35.40
CA THR A 80 2.03 6.74 34.62
C THR A 80 2.64 5.63 35.46
N GLN A 81 3.57 5.95 36.38
CA GLN A 81 4.07 4.96 37.35
C GLN A 81 2.96 4.46 38.28
N GLU A 82 2.09 5.33 38.78
CA GLU A 82 0.95 4.88 39.60
C GLU A 82 -0.02 4.00 38.80
N ILE A 83 -0.23 4.28 37.51
CA ILE A 83 -1.04 3.42 36.63
C ILE A 83 -0.32 2.10 36.34
N GLU A 84 0.98 2.10 36.02
CA GLU A 84 1.77 0.89 35.83
C GLU A 84 1.76 0.01 37.08
N GLU A 85 2.02 0.59 38.26
CA GLU A 85 1.98 -0.12 39.55
C GLU A 85 0.58 -0.65 39.87
N ALA A 86 -0.48 0.11 39.57
CA ALA A 86 -1.84 -0.38 39.70
C ALA A 86 -2.13 -1.55 38.73
N THR A 87 -1.61 -1.48 37.51
CA THR A 87 -1.76 -2.54 36.49
C THR A 87 -0.92 -3.78 36.84
N GLU A 88 0.28 -3.60 37.41
CA GLU A 88 1.15 -4.66 37.94
C GLU A 88 0.53 -5.34 39.16
N SER A 89 -0.15 -4.58 40.03
CA SER A 89 -0.87 -5.14 41.18
C SER A 89 -2.06 -6.03 40.76
N GLU A 90 -2.73 -5.70 39.66
CA GLU A 90 -3.78 -6.53 39.05
C GLU A 90 -3.24 -7.71 38.21
N THR A 91 -1.98 -7.65 37.75
CA THR A 91 -1.36 -8.66 36.88
C THR A 91 -0.34 -9.57 37.57
N SER A 92 -0.39 -9.66 38.91
CA SER A 92 0.40 -10.61 39.73
C SER A 92 0.05 -12.10 39.54
N LYS A 93 -0.34 -12.50 38.32
CA LYS A 93 -0.20 -13.88 37.86
C LYS A 93 1.15 -13.94 37.16
N THR A 94 2.09 -14.69 37.73
CA THR A 94 3.36 -15.07 37.07
C THR A 94 3.08 -15.46 35.62
N ILE A 95 3.47 -14.61 34.69
CA ILE A 95 3.29 -14.85 33.26
C ILE A 95 4.39 -15.84 32.87
N ASP A 96 4.01 -17.11 32.65
CA ASP A 96 4.90 -18.10 32.05
C ASP A 96 5.44 -17.56 30.73
N LYS A 97 6.72 -17.82 30.45
CA LYS A 97 7.42 -17.36 29.24
C LYS A 97 6.57 -17.62 27.98
N VAL A 98 6.01 -16.56 27.41
CA VAL A 98 5.20 -16.63 26.19
C VAL A 98 6.12 -16.76 24.99
N VAL A 99 6.09 -17.91 24.31
CA VAL A 99 6.77 -18.12 23.04
C VAL A 99 5.83 -17.68 21.93
N VAL A 100 6.18 -16.59 21.24
CA VAL A 100 5.40 -16.08 20.08
C VAL A 100 5.93 -16.72 18.81
N ASP A 101 5.05 -17.43 18.09
CA ASP A 101 5.31 -18.10 16.82
C ASP A 101 4.37 -17.58 15.71
N SER A 102 4.60 -17.96 14.45
CA SER A 102 3.77 -17.51 13.32
C SER A 102 2.25 -17.74 13.51
N PRO A 103 1.77 -18.88 14.04
CA PRO A 103 0.34 -19.08 14.24
C PRO A 103 -0.26 -18.25 15.38
N ASN A 104 0.45 -18.01 16.50
CA ASN A 104 -0.10 -17.22 17.61
C ASN A 104 0.16 -15.71 17.50
N LEU A 105 1.02 -15.27 16.56
CA LEU A 105 1.36 -13.87 16.36
C LEU A 105 0.11 -12.98 16.19
N ALA A 106 -0.90 -13.46 15.47
CA ALA A 106 -2.13 -12.72 15.19
C ALA A 106 -2.93 -12.36 16.46
N ASP A 107 -2.78 -13.13 17.54
CA ASP A 107 -3.44 -12.86 18.82
C ASP A 107 -2.82 -11.66 19.54
N TYR A 108 -1.53 -11.37 19.26
CA TYR A 108 -0.78 -10.28 19.90
C TYR A 108 -0.74 -9.00 19.05
N VAL A 109 -0.55 -9.13 17.73
CA VAL A 109 -0.43 -7.96 16.83
C VAL A 109 -1.70 -7.68 16.03
N GLY A 110 -2.71 -8.54 16.17
CA GLY A 110 -3.94 -8.50 15.38
C GLY A 110 -3.78 -9.17 14.02
N LYS A 111 -4.85 -9.10 13.21
CA LYS A 111 -4.86 -9.67 11.87
C LYS A 111 -3.78 -9.03 10.97
N PRO A 112 -3.21 -9.79 10.01
CA PRO A 112 -2.26 -9.24 9.06
C PRO A 112 -2.84 -8.02 8.35
N ILE A 113 -2.12 -6.89 8.37
CA ILE A 113 -2.53 -5.65 7.71
C ILE A 113 -2.42 -5.80 6.18
N PHE A 114 -1.51 -6.67 5.72
CA PHE A 114 -1.24 -6.93 4.32
C PHE A 114 -1.59 -8.38 3.97
N HIS A 115 -2.45 -8.57 2.98
CA HIS A 115 -2.69 -9.86 2.35
C HIS A 115 -1.82 -10.00 1.09
N ALA A 116 -1.59 -11.23 0.63
CA ALA A 116 -0.98 -11.46 -0.68
C ALA A 116 -1.85 -10.76 -1.74
N GLU A 117 -1.32 -9.72 -2.38
CA GLU A 117 -2.04 -8.85 -3.33
C GLU A 117 -2.20 -9.50 -4.72
N ARG A 118 -1.81 -10.77 -4.88
CA ARG A 118 -1.83 -11.44 -6.17
C ARG A 118 -3.25 -11.90 -6.53
N ILE A 119 -3.85 -11.19 -7.48
CA ILE A 119 -5.17 -11.50 -8.03
C ILE A 119 -5.08 -12.59 -9.11
N TYR A 120 -4.00 -12.61 -9.89
CA TYR A 120 -3.83 -13.52 -11.03
C TYR A 120 -2.57 -14.37 -10.90
N ASP A 121 -2.69 -15.70 -11.07
CA ASP A 121 -1.53 -16.58 -11.22
C ASP A 121 -0.79 -16.30 -12.53
N GLN A 122 -1.54 -16.20 -13.62
CA GLN A 122 -1.08 -15.71 -14.91
C GLN A 122 -1.97 -14.55 -15.34
N THR A 123 -1.37 -13.43 -15.72
CA THR A 123 -2.15 -12.28 -16.16
C THR A 123 -2.78 -12.55 -17.52
N PRO A 124 -4.08 -12.25 -17.69
CA PRO A 124 -4.71 -12.35 -18.99
C PRO A 124 -4.14 -11.31 -19.96
N VAL A 125 -4.45 -11.48 -21.25
CA VAL A 125 -4.11 -10.52 -22.30
C VAL A 125 -4.63 -9.13 -21.93
N GLY A 126 -3.78 -8.11 -22.07
CA GLY A 126 -4.12 -6.74 -21.71
C GLY A 126 -4.10 -6.48 -20.20
N VAL A 127 -3.51 -7.35 -19.38
CA VAL A 127 -3.33 -7.13 -17.94
C VAL A 127 -1.87 -7.31 -17.55
N VAL A 128 -1.32 -6.31 -16.86
CA VAL A 128 0.11 -6.28 -16.47
C VAL A 128 0.26 -5.81 -15.03
N MET A 129 1.15 -6.46 -14.28
CA MET A 129 1.49 -6.04 -12.93
C MET A 129 2.51 -4.90 -12.94
N GLY A 130 2.16 -3.80 -12.28
CA GLY A 130 3.03 -2.66 -12.00
C GLY A 130 3.36 -2.54 -10.51
N LEU A 131 4.38 -1.74 -10.21
CA LEU A 131 4.78 -1.42 -8.84
C LEU A 131 4.54 0.07 -8.54
N ALA A 132 3.75 0.36 -7.51
CA ALA A 132 3.51 1.72 -7.03
C ALA A 132 4.08 1.94 -5.64
N TRP A 133 4.19 3.23 -5.34
CA TRP A 133 4.46 3.72 -4.01
C TRP A 133 3.23 4.46 -3.49
N THR A 134 2.81 4.13 -2.27
CA THR A 134 1.67 4.73 -1.56
C THR A 134 2.13 5.27 -0.21
N SER A 135 1.28 6.04 0.46
CA SER A 135 1.54 6.52 1.83
C SER A 135 1.75 5.39 2.86
N MET A 136 1.23 4.19 2.58
CA MET A 136 1.39 3.00 3.43
C MET A 136 2.61 2.14 3.04
N GLY A 137 3.38 2.57 2.03
CA GLY A 137 4.51 1.85 1.47
C GLY A 137 4.25 1.34 0.05
N GLY A 138 5.07 0.38 -0.39
CA GLY A 138 4.98 -0.17 -1.73
C GLY A 138 3.77 -1.10 -1.88
N SER A 139 3.16 -1.07 -3.06
CA SER A 139 2.03 -1.92 -3.43
C SER A 139 2.15 -2.37 -4.88
N THR A 140 1.65 -3.57 -5.16
CA THR A 140 1.43 -4.05 -6.52
C THR A 140 0.10 -3.56 -7.04
N LEU A 141 0.06 -3.10 -8.28
CA LEU A 141 -1.17 -2.77 -8.98
C LEU A 141 -1.25 -3.55 -10.29
N TYR A 142 -2.47 -3.88 -10.70
CA TYR A 142 -2.72 -4.34 -12.06
C TYR A 142 -3.11 -3.14 -12.92
N ILE A 143 -2.61 -3.11 -14.14
CA ILE A 143 -3.11 -2.22 -15.18
C ILE A 143 -3.83 -3.10 -16.17
N GLU A 144 -5.10 -2.78 -16.41
CA GLU A 144 -5.98 -3.53 -17.27
C GLU A 144 -6.32 -2.67 -18.48
N THR A 145 -6.27 -3.26 -19.67
CA THR A 145 -6.65 -2.60 -20.92
C THR A 145 -7.60 -3.51 -21.66
N SER A 146 -8.76 -2.95 -22.01
CA SER A 146 -9.79 -3.63 -22.77
C SER A 146 -10.13 -2.88 -24.05
N LEU A 147 -10.55 -3.64 -25.06
CA LEU A 147 -11.10 -3.13 -26.30
C LEU A 147 -12.58 -2.80 -26.08
N VAL A 148 -12.97 -1.56 -26.36
CA VAL A 148 -14.38 -1.12 -26.26
C VAL A 148 -15.08 -1.33 -27.59
N GLU A 149 -14.49 -0.77 -28.66
CA GLU A 149 -15.03 -0.81 -30.03
C GLU A 149 -13.85 -0.90 -31.02
N GLN A 150 -14.05 -1.64 -32.12
CA GLN A 150 -13.06 -1.82 -33.19
C GLN A 150 -13.68 -1.48 -34.54
N GLY A 151 -12.99 -0.68 -35.37
CA GLY A 151 -13.47 -0.25 -36.69
C GLY A 151 -13.26 1.24 -36.93
N GLU A 152 -14.35 2.03 -36.94
CA GLU A 152 -14.36 3.49 -37.19
C GLU A 152 -13.99 4.34 -35.95
N ALA A 153 -13.39 3.72 -34.94
CA ALA A 153 -12.99 4.45 -33.74
C ALA A 153 -11.75 5.30 -34.02
N LYS A 154 -11.78 6.60 -33.67
CA LYS A 154 -10.65 7.55 -33.82
C LYS A 154 -9.49 7.30 -32.84
N GLY A 155 -9.03 6.07 -32.68
CA GLY A 155 -7.89 5.73 -31.82
C GLY A 155 -8.00 6.33 -30.41
N ALA A 156 -9.17 6.21 -29.77
CA ALA A 156 -9.50 6.91 -28.54
C ALA A 156 -9.13 6.07 -27.31
N LEU A 157 -8.59 6.72 -26.27
CA LEU A 157 -8.28 6.09 -24.99
C LEU A 157 -9.14 6.69 -23.87
N SER A 158 -9.96 5.85 -23.23
CA SER A 158 -10.64 6.17 -21.97
C SER A 158 -9.86 5.61 -20.79
N VAL A 159 -9.81 6.36 -19.69
CA VAL A 159 -9.02 5.98 -18.52
C VAL A 159 -9.86 6.09 -17.24
N THR A 160 -9.84 5.07 -16.38
CA THR A 160 -10.53 5.06 -15.08
C THR A 160 -9.64 4.49 -13.97
N GLY A 161 -10.03 4.68 -12.71
CA GLY A 161 -9.26 4.19 -11.55
C GLY A 161 -8.88 5.24 -10.50
N GLN A 162 -9.57 6.40 -10.52
CA GLN A 162 -9.26 7.56 -9.68
C GLN A 162 -7.84 8.08 -9.89
N LEU A 163 -7.48 8.28 -11.16
CA LEU A 163 -6.16 8.77 -11.56
C LEU A 163 -6.08 10.28 -11.44
N GLY A 164 -4.97 10.78 -10.90
CA GLY A 164 -4.59 12.19 -10.95
C GLY A 164 -4.13 12.61 -12.35
N ASP A 165 -3.85 13.90 -12.52
CA ASP A 165 -3.59 14.47 -13.84
C ASP A 165 -2.25 14.02 -14.43
N VAL A 166 -1.23 13.81 -13.59
CA VAL A 166 0.08 13.29 -14.03
C VAL A 166 -0.06 11.87 -14.56
N MET A 167 -0.85 11.04 -13.87
CA MET A 167 -1.06 9.65 -14.33
C MET A 167 -1.94 9.58 -15.59
N LYS A 168 -2.92 10.49 -15.76
CA LYS A 168 -3.68 10.60 -17.01
C LYS A 168 -2.77 11.02 -18.18
N GLU A 169 -1.88 11.99 -17.97
CA GLU A 169 -0.89 12.40 -18.97
C GLU A 169 0.04 11.22 -19.32
N SER A 170 0.54 10.50 -18.31
CA SER A 170 1.35 9.31 -18.50
C SER A 170 0.62 8.24 -19.31
N ALA A 171 -0.70 8.06 -19.14
CA ALA A 171 -1.51 7.15 -19.96
C ALA A 171 -1.59 7.58 -21.44
N GLN A 172 -1.69 8.89 -21.72
CA GLN A 172 -1.69 9.42 -23.09
C GLN A 172 -0.33 9.25 -23.77
N ILE A 173 0.76 9.49 -23.04
CA ILE A 173 2.13 9.25 -23.51
C ILE A 173 2.30 7.76 -23.80
N ALA A 174 1.89 6.89 -22.87
CA ALA A 174 1.97 5.44 -23.03
C ALA A 174 1.23 4.97 -24.29
N HIS A 175 0.03 5.49 -24.56
CA HIS A 175 -0.71 5.15 -25.78
C HIS A 175 -0.01 5.60 -27.07
N THR A 176 0.57 6.80 -27.07
CA THR A 176 1.36 7.29 -28.20
C THR A 176 2.60 6.40 -28.45
N VAL A 177 3.33 6.06 -27.39
CA VAL A 177 4.54 5.23 -27.47
C VAL A 177 4.21 3.79 -27.87
N ALA A 178 3.13 3.21 -27.33
CA ALA A 178 2.64 1.89 -27.73
C ALA A 178 2.32 1.82 -29.23
N ARG A 179 1.71 2.88 -29.79
CA ARG A 179 1.44 2.98 -31.23
C ARG A 179 2.72 2.98 -32.06
N ILE A 180 3.73 3.74 -31.64
CA ILE A 180 5.04 3.79 -32.32
C ILE A 180 5.70 2.41 -32.30
N ILE A 181 5.76 1.77 -31.13
CA ILE A 181 6.41 0.45 -30.98
C ILE A 181 5.66 -0.62 -31.78
N LEU A 182 4.33 -0.61 -31.77
CA LEU A 182 3.55 -1.56 -32.55
C LEU A 182 3.83 -1.39 -34.04
N GLN A 183 3.88 -0.16 -34.55
CA GLN A 183 4.18 0.11 -35.96
C GLN A 183 5.62 -0.29 -36.33
N GLU A 184 6.58 -0.19 -35.41
CA GLU A 184 7.94 -0.69 -35.65
C GLU A 184 8.03 -2.22 -35.68
N LYS A 185 7.22 -2.93 -34.88
CA LYS A 185 7.25 -4.40 -34.75
C LYS A 185 6.34 -5.11 -35.76
N GLU A 186 5.16 -4.54 -36.04
CA GLU A 186 4.15 -5.03 -36.98
C GLU A 186 3.63 -3.86 -37.82
N THR A 187 4.30 -3.57 -38.95
CA THR A 187 4.06 -2.37 -39.77
C THR A 187 2.62 -2.23 -40.28
N ASP A 188 1.93 -3.34 -40.50
CA ASP A 188 0.56 -3.36 -41.02
C ASP A 188 -0.50 -3.33 -39.89
N ASN A 189 -0.09 -3.38 -38.63
CA ASN A 189 -1.02 -3.45 -37.51
C ASN A 189 -1.55 -2.05 -37.12
N GLN A 190 -2.73 -1.73 -37.62
CA GLN A 190 -3.43 -0.47 -37.34
C GLN A 190 -4.34 -0.51 -36.09
N PHE A 191 -4.14 -1.46 -35.18
CA PHE A 191 -5.03 -1.68 -34.03
C PHE A 191 -5.30 -0.39 -33.23
N PHE A 192 -4.26 0.36 -32.85
CA PHE A 192 -4.41 1.60 -32.06
C PHE A 192 -4.97 2.79 -32.83
N ALA A 193 -4.97 2.74 -34.17
CA ALA A 193 -5.57 3.79 -34.99
C ALA A 193 -7.09 3.60 -35.11
N ASN A 194 -7.54 2.35 -35.16
CA ASN A 194 -8.92 1.97 -35.50
C ASN A 194 -9.72 1.45 -34.29
N SER A 195 -9.22 1.61 -33.07
CA SER A 195 -9.84 1.06 -31.86
C SER A 195 -10.09 2.11 -30.79
N LYS A 196 -11.17 1.93 -30.05
CA LYS A 196 -11.43 2.63 -28.80
C LYS A 196 -11.05 1.71 -27.65
N LEU A 197 -10.15 2.18 -26.81
CA LEU A 197 -9.58 1.41 -25.70
C LEU A 197 -9.99 1.99 -24.36
N HIS A 198 -10.08 1.12 -23.36
CA HIS A 198 -10.29 1.50 -21.98
C HIS A 198 -9.16 0.95 -21.11
N LEU A 199 -8.37 1.85 -20.54
CA LEU A 199 -7.37 1.54 -19.52
C LEU A 199 -7.95 1.74 -18.12
N HIS A 200 -7.92 0.71 -17.31
CA HIS A 200 -8.37 0.73 -15.92
C HIS A 200 -7.21 0.44 -14.98
N VAL A 201 -7.12 1.22 -13.91
CA VAL A 201 -6.25 0.95 -12.77
C VAL A 201 -7.12 0.68 -11.55
N PRO A 202 -7.27 -0.57 -11.10
CA PRO A 202 -8.15 -0.96 -9.99
C PRO A 202 -7.86 -0.26 -8.66
N ALA A 203 -8.71 -0.49 -7.66
CA ALA A 203 -8.75 0.22 -6.37
C ALA A 203 -9.16 1.70 -6.51
N GLY A 204 -10.30 1.97 -7.16
CA GLY A 204 -10.80 3.33 -7.47
C GLY A 204 -11.24 4.18 -6.27
N ALA A 205 -11.08 3.72 -5.03
CA ALA A 205 -11.27 4.51 -3.81
C ALA A 205 -9.97 5.14 -3.28
N THR A 206 -8.82 4.70 -3.81
CA THR A 206 -7.49 5.24 -3.51
C THR A 206 -6.99 6.07 -4.69
N PRO A 207 -6.76 7.39 -4.50
CA PRO A 207 -6.15 8.22 -5.52
C PRO A 207 -4.78 7.68 -5.92
N LYS A 208 -4.52 7.62 -7.22
CA LYS A 208 -3.23 7.20 -7.78
C LYS A 208 -2.73 8.29 -8.68
N ASP A 209 -1.56 8.82 -8.36
CA ASP A 209 -0.93 9.84 -9.17
C ASP A 209 0.57 9.64 -9.23
N GLY A 210 1.15 9.94 -10.38
CA GLY A 210 2.57 9.79 -10.66
C GLY A 210 2.88 9.02 -11.95
N PRO A 211 4.04 9.30 -12.56
CA PRO A 211 4.36 8.80 -13.90
C PRO A 211 4.96 7.38 -13.92
N SER A 212 5.26 6.79 -12.76
CA SER A 212 6.05 5.56 -12.63
C SER A 212 5.40 4.26 -13.17
N ALA A 213 4.18 4.36 -13.69
CA ALA A 213 3.43 3.27 -14.31
C ALA A 213 3.47 3.31 -15.86
N GLY A 214 4.19 4.28 -16.45
CA GLY A 214 4.24 4.50 -17.89
C GLY A 214 4.58 3.24 -18.69
N CYS A 215 5.66 2.55 -18.33
CA CYS A 215 6.06 1.32 -19.02
C CYS A 215 5.05 0.17 -18.85
N THR A 216 4.41 0.07 -17.67
CA THR A 216 3.37 -0.93 -17.41
C THR A 216 2.15 -0.68 -18.31
N MET A 217 1.75 0.58 -18.49
CA MET A 217 0.63 0.96 -19.36
C MET A 217 0.92 0.63 -20.83
N ILE A 218 2.13 0.92 -21.32
CA ILE A 218 2.54 0.55 -22.70
C ILE A 218 2.46 -0.97 -22.87
N THR A 219 2.97 -1.74 -21.90
CA THR A 219 2.98 -3.21 -21.99
C THR A 219 1.58 -3.77 -22.00
N SER A 220 0.67 -3.22 -21.20
CA SER A 220 -0.75 -3.60 -21.18
C SER A 220 -1.44 -3.35 -22.52
N LEU A 221 -1.20 -2.18 -23.12
CA LEU A 221 -1.70 -1.83 -24.43
C LEU A 221 -1.15 -2.78 -25.52
N LEU A 222 0.15 -3.03 -25.53
CA LEU A 222 0.80 -3.92 -26.51
C LEU A 222 0.37 -5.37 -26.33
N SER A 223 0.19 -5.85 -25.10
CA SER A 223 -0.32 -7.19 -24.81
C SER A 223 -1.69 -7.39 -25.47
N LEU A 224 -2.59 -6.40 -25.33
CA LEU A 224 -3.91 -6.42 -25.96
C LEU A 224 -3.81 -6.42 -27.49
N ALA A 225 -2.97 -5.55 -28.07
CA ALA A 225 -2.82 -5.41 -29.51
C ALA A 225 -2.22 -6.67 -30.17
N LEU A 226 -1.23 -7.29 -29.53
CA LEU A 226 -0.57 -8.53 -29.97
C LEU A 226 -1.37 -9.79 -29.63
N LYS A 227 -2.45 -9.66 -28.84
CA LYS A 227 -3.23 -10.77 -28.29
C LYS A 227 -2.35 -11.79 -27.55
N LYS A 228 -1.30 -11.32 -26.89
CA LYS A 228 -0.28 -12.14 -26.23
C LYS A 228 -0.18 -11.77 -24.75
N PRO A 229 -0.31 -12.74 -23.82
CA PRO A 229 -0.13 -12.46 -22.40
C PRO A 229 1.34 -12.15 -22.10
N VAL A 230 1.57 -11.36 -21.06
CA VAL A 230 2.92 -11.05 -20.57
C VAL A 230 3.50 -12.25 -19.81
N LYS A 231 4.83 -12.36 -19.79
CA LYS A 231 5.55 -13.37 -19.00
C LYS A 231 5.03 -13.41 -17.56
N PRO A 232 4.75 -14.60 -16.99
CA PRO A 232 4.21 -14.70 -15.64
C PRO A 232 5.24 -14.30 -14.60
N TYR A 233 4.78 -13.87 -13.41
CA TYR A 233 5.64 -13.43 -12.30
C TYR A 233 6.54 -12.22 -12.63
N LEU A 234 6.17 -11.42 -13.64
CA LEU A 234 6.86 -10.20 -14.04
C LEU A 234 6.15 -8.97 -13.47
N ALA A 235 6.90 -8.08 -12.83
CA ALA A 235 6.43 -6.74 -12.49
C ALA A 235 7.40 -5.69 -13.03
N MET A 236 6.90 -4.49 -13.30
CA MET A 236 7.72 -3.40 -13.83
C MET A 236 7.29 -2.04 -13.28
N THR A 237 8.24 -1.11 -13.30
CA THR A 237 7.98 0.32 -13.02
C THR A 237 8.97 1.16 -13.78
N GLY A 238 8.53 2.33 -14.21
CA GLY A 238 9.33 3.24 -15.02
C GLY A 238 8.44 4.33 -15.58
N GLU A 239 8.90 5.57 -15.44
CA GLU A 239 8.35 6.67 -16.23
C GLU A 239 8.86 6.54 -17.66
N VAL A 240 8.07 7.01 -18.63
CA VAL A 240 8.38 6.86 -20.05
C VAL A 240 8.28 8.19 -20.77
N THR A 241 9.23 8.44 -21.68
CA THR A 241 9.20 9.58 -22.59
C THR A 241 8.51 9.21 -23.90
N LEU A 242 8.09 10.20 -24.70
CA LEU A 242 7.57 9.97 -26.05
C LEU A 242 8.57 9.29 -27.00
N THR A 243 9.86 9.35 -26.69
CA THR A 243 10.92 8.67 -27.45
C THR A 243 11.19 7.24 -26.98
N GLY A 244 10.44 6.75 -25.99
CA GLY A 244 10.58 5.38 -25.46
C GLY A 244 11.67 5.22 -24.40
N LYS A 245 12.28 6.29 -23.90
CA LYS A 245 13.25 6.22 -22.79
C LYS A 245 12.56 5.97 -21.46
N ILE A 246 13.21 5.16 -20.63
CA ILE A 246 12.75 4.82 -19.29
C ILE A 246 13.47 5.68 -18.27
N LEU A 247 12.70 6.52 -17.56
CA LEU A 247 13.20 7.49 -16.59
C LEU A 247 13.18 6.92 -15.16
N PRO A 248 14.07 7.40 -14.27
CA PRO A 248 14.14 6.95 -12.89
C PRO A 248 12.85 7.18 -12.13
N ILE A 249 12.61 6.34 -11.13
CA ILE A 249 11.44 6.39 -10.25
C ILE A 249 11.86 6.51 -8.78
N GLY A 250 10.92 6.95 -7.95
CA GLY A 250 11.08 6.94 -6.49
C GLY A 250 10.58 5.63 -5.85
N GLY A 251 10.99 5.41 -4.60
CA GLY A 251 10.48 4.31 -3.76
C GLY A 251 10.97 2.92 -4.18
N VAL A 252 12.20 2.79 -4.68
CA VAL A 252 12.79 1.52 -5.17
C VAL A 252 12.74 0.44 -4.07
N LYS A 253 13.11 0.80 -2.84
CA LYS A 253 13.07 -0.09 -1.68
C LYS A 253 11.66 -0.62 -1.43
N GLU A 254 10.68 0.27 -1.33
CA GLU A 254 9.30 -0.06 -1.03
C GLU A 254 8.69 -0.92 -2.14
N LYS A 255 8.98 -0.60 -3.40
CA LYS A 255 8.53 -1.36 -4.58
C LYS A 255 9.15 -2.75 -4.63
N ALA A 256 10.44 -2.90 -4.30
CA ALA A 256 11.08 -4.22 -4.21
C ALA A 256 10.46 -5.08 -3.10
N ILE A 257 10.16 -4.50 -1.94
CA ILE A 257 9.46 -5.19 -0.85
C ILE A 257 8.05 -5.63 -1.29
N ALA A 258 7.32 -4.77 -2.00
CA ALA A 258 5.99 -5.09 -2.50
C ALA A 258 6.01 -6.22 -3.54
N ALA A 259 6.96 -6.17 -4.47
CA ALA A 259 7.15 -7.21 -5.47
C ALA A 259 7.43 -8.57 -4.81
N ARG A 260 8.34 -8.61 -3.82
CA ARG A 260 8.62 -9.82 -3.05
C ARG A 260 7.39 -10.33 -2.30
N ARG A 261 6.60 -9.44 -1.70
CA ARG A 261 5.36 -9.79 -0.98
C ARG A 261 4.29 -10.40 -1.90
N SER A 262 4.31 -10.05 -3.19
CA SER A 262 3.36 -10.54 -4.20
C SER A 262 3.90 -11.70 -5.04
N ASP A 263 4.97 -12.37 -4.56
CA ASP A 263 5.63 -13.50 -5.21
C ASP A 263 6.09 -13.20 -6.65
N VAL A 264 6.51 -11.96 -6.92
CA VAL A 264 7.14 -11.58 -8.18
C VAL A 264 8.52 -12.21 -8.25
N LYS A 265 8.86 -12.81 -9.41
CA LYS A 265 10.18 -13.41 -9.64
C LYS A 265 11.08 -12.48 -10.42
N THR A 266 10.52 -11.79 -11.41
CA THR A 266 11.27 -10.90 -12.29
C THR A 266 10.78 -9.47 -12.13
N ILE A 267 11.68 -8.54 -11.88
CA ILE A 267 11.38 -7.11 -11.78
C ILE A 267 12.14 -6.35 -12.86
N ILE A 268 11.46 -5.42 -13.52
CA ILE A 268 12.12 -4.45 -14.39
C ILE A 268 12.14 -3.08 -13.72
N PHE A 269 13.35 -2.53 -13.57
CA PHE A 269 13.61 -1.18 -13.07
C PHE A 269 14.32 -0.32 -14.12
N PRO A 270 14.20 1.02 -14.05
CA PRO A 270 15.04 1.91 -14.84
C PRO A 270 16.52 1.73 -14.50
N SER A 271 17.41 1.76 -15.49
CA SER A 271 18.87 1.66 -15.29
C SER A 271 19.41 2.69 -14.31
N ALA A 272 18.85 3.89 -14.31
CA ALA A 272 19.22 4.96 -13.38
C ALA A 272 18.97 4.60 -11.90
N ASN A 273 18.06 3.67 -11.59
CA ASN A 273 17.77 3.22 -10.22
C ASN A 273 18.67 2.05 -9.75
N ARG A 274 19.64 1.62 -10.56
CA ARG A 274 20.56 0.52 -10.18
C ARG A 274 21.26 0.78 -8.85
N ARG A 275 21.78 2.00 -8.67
CA ARG A 275 22.46 2.38 -7.42
C ARG A 275 21.54 2.26 -6.21
N ASP A 276 20.31 2.79 -6.31
CA ASP A 276 19.34 2.73 -5.22
C ASP A 276 18.99 1.28 -4.84
N PHE A 277 18.92 0.40 -5.85
CA PHE A 277 18.68 -1.03 -5.65
C PHE A 277 19.89 -1.74 -5.02
N ASP A 278 21.10 -1.42 -5.46
CA ASP A 278 22.32 -2.04 -4.95
C ASP A 278 22.55 -1.71 -3.45
N GLU A 279 22.14 -0.53 -3.01
CA GLU A 279 22.17 -0.09 -1.61
C GLU A 279 21.15 -0.83 -0.70
N LEU A 280 20.21 -1.60 -1.27
CA LEU A 280 19.23 -2.35 -0.48
C LEU A 280 19.87 -3.51 0.31
N ALA A 281 19.26 -3.84 1.44
CA ALA A 281 19.68 -4.98 2.25
C ALA A 281 19.49 -6.31 1.49
N PRO A 282 20.37 -7.32 1.68
CA PRO A 282 20.32 -8.58 0.93
C PRO A 282 18.98 -9.31 1.04
N ASN A 283 18.35 -9.26 2.21
CA ASN A 283 17.03 -9.86 2.45
C ASN A 283 15.93 -9.24 1.57
N VAL A 284 16.07 -8.01 1.10
CA VAL A 284 15.09 -7.39 0.18
C VAL A 284 15.32 -7.86 -1.26
N LYS A 285 16.57 -8.13 -1.63
CA LYS A 285 16.99 -8.54 -2.98
C LYS A 285 16.84 -10.04 -3.22
N GLU A 286 16.86 -10.84 -2.16
CA GLU A 286 16.80 -12.30 -2.23
C GLU A 286 15.55 -12.81 -2.96
N GLY A 287 15.76 -13.67 -3.96
CA GLY A 287 14.70 -14.29 -4.76
C GLY A 287 14.17 -13.44 -5.90
N LEU A 288 14.69 -12.22 -6.11
CA LEU A 288 14.30 -11.33 -7.19
C LEU A 288 15.34 -11.32 -8.32
N ASP A 289 14.91 -11.62 -9.54
CA ASP A 289 15.68 -11.44 -10.77
C ASP A 289 15.40 -10.04 -11.33
N VAL A 290 16.37 -9.14 -11.23
CA VAL A 290 16.17 -7.71 -11.55
C VAL A 290 16.87 -7.31 -12.83
N HIS A 291 16.09 -6.81 -13.78
CA HIS A 291 16.55 -6.30 -15.07
C HIS A 291 16.48 -4.78 -15.07
N PHE A 292 17.59 -4.16 -15.48
CA PHE A 292 17.73 -2.71 -15.54
C PHE A 292 17.70 -2.27 -17.00
N VAL A 293 16.82 -1.33 -17.33
CA VAL A 293 16.55 -0.91 -18.72
C VAL A 293 16.62 0.61 -18.89
N ASP A 294 17.09 1.05 -20.05
CA ASP A 294 17.14 2.46 -20.46
C ASP A 294 16.08 2.79 -21.50
N ASP A 295 15.61 1.78 -22.23
CA ASP A 295 14.70 1.92 -23.35
C ASP A 295 13.58 0.87 -23.29
N TYR A 296 12.37 1.28 -23.69
CA TYR A 296 11.22 0.41 -23.67
C TYR A 296 11.41 -0.83 -24.56
N LYS A 297 12.21 -0.74 -25.64
CA LYS A 297 12.49 -1.91 -26.51
C LYS A 297 13.04 -3.10 -25.71
N GLN A 298 13.84 -2.85 -24.68
CA GLN A 298 14.36 -3.89 -23.79
C GLN A 298 13.23 -4.50 -22.93
N ILE A 299 12.28 -3.69 -22.48
CA ILE A 299 11.09 -4.17 -21.75
C ILE A 299 10.27 -5.09 -22.65
N PHE A 300 10.07 -4.72 -23.91
CA PHE A 300 9.34 -5.53 -24.87
C PHE A 300 9.93 -6.94 -24.99
N ASP A 301 11.26 -7.03 -25.20
CA ASP A 301 11.95 -8.30 -25.39
C ASP A 301 11.99 -9.15 -24.11
N LEU A 302 11.92 -8.53 -22.93
CA LEU A 302 11.83 -9.23 -21.63
C LEU A 302 10.40 -9.69 -21.30
N ALA A 303 9.39 -8.97 -21.79
CA ALA A 303 7.99 -9.15 -21.42
C ALA A 303 7.22 -10.14 -22.32
N PHE A 304 7.56 -10.22 -23.60
CA PHE A 304 6.86 -11.02 -24.62
C PHE A 304 7.76 -12.10 -25.22
#